data_AF-A0A2U3Q120-F1
#
_entry.id   AF-A0A2U3Q120-F1
#
_cell.length_a   1.000
_cell.length_b   1.000
_cell.length_c   1.000
_cell.angle_alpha   90.00
_cell.angle_beta   90.00
_cell.angle_gamma   90.00
#
_symmetry.space_group_name_H-M   'P 1'
#
loop_
_entity.id
_entity.type
_entity.pdbx_description
1 polymer ?
#
loop_
_entity_poly.entity_id
_entity_poly.type
_entity_poly.pdbx_seq_one_letter_code
_entity_poly.pdbx_strand_id
1 'polypeptide(L)' 'MDRRTACLHQANAFREKALADPEHHDQWIDEAIKWLEQAMEASCHAVITMEADDGSDAPEPAPTVAAMAPHRRVIIRQ' A
#
# COMPACT_ATOMS: atom_id res chain seq x y z
N MET A 1 6.34 13.08 15.32
CA MET A 1 7.12 13.04 14.06
C MET A 1 6.42 12.10 13.11
N ASP A 2 6.14 12.57 11.90
CA ASP A 2 5.40 11.80 10.90
C ASP A 2 6.24 10.69 10.28
N ARG A 3 5.72 9.46 10.33
CA ARG A 3 6.34 8.27 9.74
C ARG A 3 6.60 8.45 8.23
N ARG A 4 5.70 9.15 7.53
CA ARG A 4 5.85 9.54 6.12
C ARG A 4 7.10 10.39 5.91
N THR A 5 7.26 11.44 6.70
CA THR A 5 8.39 12.38 6.60
C THR A 5 9.72 11.67 6.86
N ALA A 6 9.77 10.76 7.84
CA ALA A 6 10.95 9.95 8.09
C ALA A 6 11.33 9.06 6.89
N CYS A 7 10.35 8.39 6.27
CA CYS A 7 10.61 7.55 5.09
C CYS A 7 11.10 8.37 3.88
N LEU A 8 10.56 9.58 3.67
CA LEU A 8 11.01 10.49 2.61
C LEU A 8 12.46 10.97 2.84
N HIS A 9 12.83 11.29 4.07
CA HIS A 9 14.22 11.63 4.41
C HIS A 9 15.17 10.47 4.14
N GLN A 10 14.75 9.25 4.50
CA GLN A 10 15.55 8.05 4.24
C GLN A 10 15.77 7.84 2.75
N ALA A 11 14.71 7.93 1.94
CA ALA A 11 14.79 7.78 0.48
C ALA A 11 15.71 8.83 -0.16
N ASN A 12 15.71 10.07 0.33
CA ASN A 12 16.63 11.11 -0.15
C ASN A 12 18.08 10.78 0.17
N ALA A 13 18.36 10.29 1.38
CA ALA A 13 19.71 9.90 1.78
C ALA A 13 20.27 8.75 0.91
N PHE A 14 19.42 7.81 0.48
CA PHE A 14 19.83 6.77 -0.47
C PHE A 14 20.08 7.31 -1.88
N ARG A 15 19.31 8.30 -2.33
CA ARG A 15 19.58 9.01 -3.59
C ARG A 15 20.93 9.71 -3.57
N GLU A 16 21.28 10.39 -2.48
CA GLU A 16 22.58 11.03 -2.32
C GLU A 16 23.72 10.01 -2.37
N LYS A 17 23.54 8.83 -1.75
CA LYS A 17 24.48 7.71 -1.85
C LYS A 17 24.59 7.16 -3.27
N ALA A 18 23.48 7.04 -4.00
CA ALA A 18 23.49 6.58 -5.38
C ALA A 18 24.33 7.51 -6.28
N LEU A 19 24.26 8.82 -6.05
CA LEU A 19 25.07 9.81 -6.77
C LEU A 19 26.55 9.73 -6.40
N ALA A 20 26.87 9.42 -5.14
CA ALA A 20 28.24 9.28 -4.66
C ALA A 20 28.90 7.94 -5.08
N ASP A 21 28.11 6.87 -5.16
CA ASP A 21 28.56 5.51 -5.45
C ASP A 21 27.86 4.93 -6.70
N PRO A 22 28.30 5.33 -7.91
CA PRO A 22 27.69 4.88 -9.16
C PRO A 22 27.80 3.36 -9.39
N GLU A 23 28.78 2.68 -8.79
CA GLU A 23 28.91 1.20 -8.85
C GLU A 23 27.72 0.47 -8.21
N HIS A 24 27.12 1.06 -7.18
CA HIS A 24 25.97 0.47 -6.47
C HIS A 24 24.70 1.28 -6.71
N HIS A 25 24.69 2.10 -7.77
CA HIS A 25 23.59 3.02 -8.06
C HIS A 25 22.25 2.30 -8.07
N ASP A 26 22.12 1.21 -8.85
CA ASP A 26 20.88 0.45 -8.94
C ASP A 26 20.42 -0.11 -7.59
N GLN A 27 21.34 -0.60 -6.75
CA GLN A 27 21.01 -1.10 -5.41
C GLN A 27 20.51 0.03 -4.50
N TRP A 28 21.13 1.20 -4.55
CA TRP A 28 20.69 2.36 -3.77
C TRP A 28 19.35 2.90 -4.25
N ILE A 29 19.08 2.82 -5.56
CA ILE A 29 17.78 3.17 -6.15
C ILE A 29 16.70 2.18 -5.69
N ASP A 30 16.98 0.87 -5.70
CA ASP A 30 16.04 -0.15 -5.19
C ASP A 30 15.69 0.08 -3.73
N GLU A 31 16.68 0.39 -2.88
CA GLU A 31 16.43 0.71 -1.47
C GLU A 31 15.60 2.01 -1.32
N ALA A 32 15.90 3.05 -2.11
CA ALA A 32 15.12 4.29 -2.10
C ALA A 32 13.65 4.05 -2.50
N ILE A 33 13.39 3.17 -3.48
CA ILE A 33 12.03 2.80 -3.90
C ILE A 33 11.27 2.13 -2.76
N LYS A 34 11.88 1.16 -2.05
CA LYS A 34 11.24 0.51 -0.89
C LYS A 34 10.83 1.51 0.19
N TRP A 35 11.66 2.51 0.46
CA TRP A 35 11.35 3.58 1.41
C TRP A 35 10.20 4.48 0.93
N LEU A 36 10.11 4.75 -0.38
CA LEU A 36 8.98 5.51 -0.95
C LEU A 36 7.68 4.71 -0.90
N GLU A 37 7.72 3.40 -1.15
CA GLU A 37 6.57 2.50 -1.03
C GLU A 37 6.05 2.48 0.41
N GLN A 38 6.94 2.36 1.41
CA GLN A 38 6.58 2.46 2.82
C GLN A 38 6.01 3.83 3.20
N ALA A 39 6.51 4.92 2.61
CA ALA A 39 5.98 6.26 2.84
C ALA A 39 4.53 6.40 2.34
N MET A 40 4.22 5.78 1.19
CA MET A 40 2.87 5.73 0.63
C MET A 40 1.95 4.85 1.48
N GLU A 41 2.40 3.68 1.92
CA GLU A 41 1.63 2.80 2.81
C GLU A 41 1.31 3.50 4.15
N ALA A 42 2.30 4.19 4.74
CA ALA A 42 2.09 4.98 5.96
C ALA A 42 1.09 6.12 5.74
N SER A 43 1.01 6.66 4.53
CA SER A 43 0.02 7.69 4.16
C SER A 43 -1.38 7.09 3.99
N CYS A 44 -1.49 5.92 3.34
CA CYS A 44 -2.76 5.20 3.21
C CYS A 44 -3.32 4.79 4.58
N HIS A 45 -2.48 4.27 5.47
CA HIS A 45 -2.91 3.96 6.84
C HIS A 45 -3.40 5.20 7.58
N ALA A 46 -2.74 6.36 7.44
CA ALA A 46 -3.17 7.60 8.07
C ALA A 46 -4.53 8.11 7.53
N VAL A 47 -4.79 7.92 6.22
CA VAL A 47 -6.08 8.27 5.59
C VAL A 47 -7.19 7.32 6.02
N ILE A 48 -6.92 6.01 6.12
CA ILE A 48 -7.91 5.01 6.54
C ILE A 48 -8.30 5.20 8.03
N THR A 49 -7.37 5.61 8.88
CA THR A 49 -7.69 5.92 10.28
C THR A 49 -8.52 7.19 10.47
N MET A 50 -8.64 8.04 9.44
CA MET A 50 -9.41 9.30 9.54
C MET A 50 -10.89 9.14 9.15
N GLU A 51 -11.28 8.00 8.56
CA GLU A 51 -12.70 7.67 8.29
C GLU A 51 -13.32 6.68 9.31
N ALA A 52 -12.55 6.24 10.32
CA ALA A 52 -12.97 5.18 11.23
C ALA A 52 -13.27 5.64 12.68
N ASP A 53 -13.28 6.95 12.96
CA ASP A 53 -13.58 7.49 14.30
C ASP A 53 -14.61 8.63 14.25
N ASP A 54 -15.76 8.39 13.62
CA ASP A 54 -17.00 9.07 14.01
C ASP A 54 -18.17 8.09 13.86
N GLY A 55 -18.66 7.58 15.00
CA GLY A 55 -19.88 6.79 15.07
C GLY A 55 -19.71 5.39 15.67
N SER A 56 -19.46 5.31 16.98
CA SER A 56 -19.86 4.14 17.75
C SER A 56 -21.40 4.00 17.71
N ASP A 57 -21.92 2.91 17.16
CA ASP A 57 -22.78 1.93 17.85
C ASP A 57 -23.43 0.94 16.85
N ALA A 58 -23.02 -0.33 16.91
CA ALA A 58 -23.88 -1.52 16.84
C ALA A 58 -23.03 -2.79 16.61
N PRO A 59 -23.14 -3.84 17.45
CA PRO A 59 -22.52 -5.13 17.19
C PRO A 59 -23.51 -6.06 16.47
N GLU A 60 -23.16 -6.61 15.31
CA GLU A 60 -23.65 -7.95 14.93
C GLU A 60 -22.72 -8.66 13.93
N PRO A 61 -22.41 -9.96 14.13
CA PRO A 61 -21.49 -10.71 13.28
C PRO A 61 -22.23 -11.49 12.17
N ALA A 62 -21.67 -11.53 10.96
CA ALA A 62 -21.85 -12.66 10.05
C ALA A 62 -20.70 -12.75 9.02
N PRO A 63 -20.06 -13.92 8.85
CA PRO A 63 -19.05 -14.14 7.84
C PRO A 63 -19.76 -14.51 6.52
N THR A 64 -19.75 -13.63 5.53
CA THR A 64 -20.24 -13.99 4.19
C THR A 64 -19.07 -14.24 3.24
N VAL A 65 -18.37 -15.36 3.46
CA VAL A 65 -17.80 -16.08 2.33
C VAL A 65 -18.94 -16.87 1.71
N ALA A 66 -19.46 -16.39 0.58
CA ALA A 66 -20.34 -17.19 -0.28
C ALA A 66 -20.10 -16.83 -1.75
N ALA A 67 -19.17 -17.57 -2.34
CA ALA A 67 -19.24 -18.11 -3.69
C ALA A 67 -19.78 -17.19 -4.80
N MET A 68 -18.87 -16.53 -5.52
CA MET A 68 -19.11 -16.22 -6.94
C MET A 68 -19.18 -17.54 -7.72
N ALA A 69 -20.39 -18.06 -7.86
CA ALA A 69 -20.71 -19.23 -8.68
C ALA A 69 -20.98 -18.83 -10.15
N PRO A 70 -20.86 -19.77 -11.11
CA PRO A 70 -20.31 -19.52 -12.45
C PRO A 70 -21.39 -19.21 -13.50
N HIS A 71 -21.11 -18.26 -14.39
CA HIS A 71 -21.98 -18.02 -15.54
C HIS A 71 -21.62 -18.92 -16.73
N ARG A 72 -22.13 -20.15 -16.72
CA ARG A 72 -22.19 -21.01 -17.92
C ARG A 72 -23.56 -20.84 -18.59
N ARG A 73 -23.68 -19.91 -19.55
CA ARG A 73 -24.85 -19.86 -20.46
C ARG A 73 -24.49 -20.53 -21.77
N VAL A 74 -24.74 -21.83 -21.84
CA VAL A 74 -24.94 -22.54 -23.11
C VAL A 74 -26.34 -22.19 -23.60
N ILE A 75 -26.44 -21.63 -24.80
CA ILE A 75 -27.70 -21.59 -25.54
C ILE A 75 -27.42 -22.30 -26.87
N ILE A 76 -27.88 -23.54 -26.97
CA ILE A 76 -28.08 -24.27 -28.23
C ILE A 76 -29.58 -24.21 -28.52
N ARG A 77 -29.96 -23.94 -29.78
CA ARG A 77 -31.18 -24.35 -30.54
C ARG A 77 -31.52 -23.27 -31.57
N GLN A 78 -31.84 -23.53 -32.84
CA GLN A 78 -32.02 -24.74 -33.66
C GLN A 78 -31.55 -24.43 -35.09
#